data_AF-A0AAN7AMT9-F1
#
_entry.id   AF-A0AAN7AMT9-F1
#
_cell.length_a   1.000
_cell.length_b   1.000
_cell.length_c   1.000
_cell.angle_alpha   90.00
_cell.angle_beta   90.00
_cell.angle_gamma   90.00
#
_symmetry.space_group_name_H-M   'P 1'
#
loop_
_entity.id
_entity.type
_entity.pdbx_description
1 polymer ?
#
loop_
_entity_poly.entity_id
_entity_poly.type
_entity_poly.pdbx_seq_one_letter_code
_entity_poly.pdbx_strand_id
1 'polypeptide(L)' 'MGLLAYSLHDNEGGWVYDNILYIQNNRNFNYFFTDGTGDTYELSTNRLGVHYVRYNSRSPGIVSVRARNCTRGNLPVI' A
#
# COMPACT_ATOMS: atom_id res chain seq x y z
N MET A 1 9.17 11.72 1.94
CA MET A 1 8.17 10.65 1.69
C MET A 1 7.30 11.11 0.52
N GLY A 2 7.02 10.26 -0.48
CA GLY A 2 6.27 10.64 -1.70
C GLY A 2 4.77 10.32 -1.67
N LEU A 3 4.25 9.97 -0.48
CA LEU A 3 2.84 9.72 -0.22
C LEU A 3 2.17 11.07 0.07
N LEU A 4 1.08 11.37 -0.62
CA LEU A 4 0.33 12.61 -0.46
C LEU A 4 -0.88 12.42 0.46
N ALA A 5 -1.61 11.34 0.25
CA ALA A 5 -2.81 11.01 1.01
C ALA A 5 -3.06 9.51 0.98
N TYR A 6 -3.82 9.03 1.95
CA TYR A 6 -4.45 7.72 1.90
C TYR A 6 -5.87 7.79 2.48
N SER A 7 -6.72 6.87 2.05
CA SER A 7 -8.06 6.70 2.62
C SER A 7 -8.44 5.22 2.67
N LEU A 8 -9.05 4.82 3.77
CA LEU A 8 -9.49 3.46 4.04
C LEU A 8 -11.00 3.39 3.89
N HIS A 9 -11.48 2.37 3.19
CA HIS A 9 -12.89 2.10 3.00
C HIS A 9 -13.16 0.60 3.15
N ASP A 10 -14.41 0.28 3.49
CA ASP A 10 -14.92 -1.07 3.31
C ASP A 10 -14.92 -1.40 1.81
N ASN A 11 -14.48 -2.61 1.46
CA ASN A 11 -14.47 -3.07 0.07
C ASN A 11 -15.83 -3.68 -0.26
N GLU A 12 -16.87 -2.84 -0.29
CA GLU A 12 -18.26 -3.25 -0.56
C GLU A 12 -18.34 -4.08 -1.87
N GLY A 13 -18.86 -5.30 -1.77
CA GLY A 13 -18.97 -6.24 -2.90
C GLY A 13 -17.70 -7.08 -3.17
N GLY A 14 -16.66 -6.96 -2.35
CA GLY A 14 -15.49 -7.84 -2.37
C GLY A 14 -15.79 -9.23 -1.81
N TRP A 15 -15.57 -10.28 -2.60
CA TRP A 15 -15.77 -11.67 -2.15
C TRP A 15 -14.59 -12.24 -1.35
N VAL A 16 -13.42 -11.61 -1.44
CA VAL A 16 -12.14 -12.14 -0.94
C VAL A 16 -11.48 -11.22 0.08
N TYR A 17 -11.74 -9.91 -0.04
CA TYR A 17 -11.10 -8.89 0.79
C TYR A 17 -12.13 -7.93 1.35
N ASP A 18 -12.08 -7.70 2.66
CA ASP A 18 -13.03 -6.86 3.39
C ASP A 18 -12.68 -5.38 3.30
N ASN A 19 -11.39 -5.03 3.12
CA ASN A 19 -10.90 -3.66 3.19
C ASN A 19 -10.19 -3.24 1.89
N ILE A 20 -10.29 -1.96 1.57
CA ILE A 20 -9.53 -1.32 0.49
C ILE A 20 -8.86 -0.03 0.98
N LEU A 21 -7.55 0.05 0.82
CA LEU A 21 -6.76 1.24 1.12
C LEU A 21 -6.35 1.90 -0.18
N TYR A 22 -6.87 3.10 -0.43
CA TYR A 22 -6.45 3.95 -1.52
C TYR A 22 -5.28 4.83 -1.08
N ILE A 23 -4.32 5.02 -1.97
CA ILE A 23 -3.21 5.95 -1.78
C ILE A 23 -3.04 6.86 -2.98
N GLN A 24 -2.53 8.06 -2.73
CA GLN A 24 -2.08 8.96 -3.78
C GLN A 24 -0.59 9.27 -3.60
N ASN A 25 0.20 9.09 -4.65
CA ASN A 25 1.64 9.33 -4.63
C ASN A 25 2.12 10.23 -5.77
N ASN A 26 3.20 10.98 -5.52
CA ASN A 26 3.94 11.76 -6.52
C ASN A 26 5.37 11.26 -6.75
N ARG A 27 5.72 10.11 -6.17
CA ARG A 27 7.00 9.43 -6.41
C ARG A 27 6.82 7.91 -6.40
N ASN A 28 7.56 7.23 -7.28
CA ASN A 28 7.55 5.77 -7.37
C ASN A 28 8.28 5.13 -6.18
N PHE A 29 7.53 4.53 -5.25
CA PHE A 29 8.03 3.81 -4.08
C PHE A 29 7.28 2.50 -3.86
N ASN A 30 7.88 1.61 -3.08
CA ASN A 30 7.18 0.50 -2.45
C ASN A 30 6.70 0.99 -1.09
N TYR A 31 5.38 1.01 -0.90
CA TYR A 31 4.76 1.38 0.36
C TYR A 31 4.43 0.15 1.17
N PHE A 32 4.62 0.23 2.48
CA PHE A 32 4.29 -0.81 3.44
C PHE A 32 3.34 -0.22 4.46
N PHE A 33 2.15 -0.80 4.57
CA PHE A 33 1.10 -0.37 5.49
C PHE A 33 0.91 -1.43 6.54
N THR A 34 1.06 -1.06 7.81
CA THR A 34 0.80 -1.97 8.94
C THR A 34 -0.53 -1.58 9.57
N ASP A 35 -1.42 -2.55 9.74
CA ASP A 35 -2.73 -2.36 10.35
C ASP A 35 -2.69 -2.52 11.89
N GLY A 36 -3.85 -2.43 12.52
CA GLY A 36 -3.99 -2.56 13.97
C GLY A 36 -3.80 -3.98 14.50
N THR A 37 -3.83 -5.03 13.65
CA THR A 37 -3.47 -6.39 14.07
C THR A 37 -1.97 -6.66 13.98
N GLY A 38 -1.22 -5.78 13.31
CA GLY A 38 0.22 -5.87 13.10
C GLY A 38 0.61 -6.48 11.76
N ASP A 39 -0.36 -6.82 10.92
CA ASP A 39 -0.13 -7.35 9.57
C ASP A 39 0.35 -6.22 8.65
N THR A 40 1.26 -6.55 7.73
CA THR A 40 1.86 -5.56 6.83
C THR A 40 1.61 -5.92 5.37
N TYR A 41 1.11 -4.94 4.61
CA TYR A 41 0.79 -5.06 3.19
C TYR A 41 1.73 -4.20 2.35
N GLU A 42 2.26 -4.77 1.26
CA GLU A 42 3.13 -4.07 0.32
C GLU A 42 2.36 -3.59 -0.91
N LEU A 43 2.57 -2.33 -1.30
CA LEU A 43 2.04 -1.73 -2.51
C LEU A 43 3.16 -1.06 -3.31
N SER A 44 3.57 -1.72 -4.39
CA SER A 44 4.59 -1.23 -5.32
C SER A 44 3.99 -0.27 -6.33
N THR A 45 4.40 1.00 -6.29
CA THR A 45 3.90 2.03 -7.21
C THR A 45 4.93 2.33 -8.31
N ASN A 46 4.71 1.75 -9.49
CA ASN A 46 5.55 1.98 -10.68
C ASN A 46 5.12 3.21 -11.49
N ARG A 47 4.02 3.83 -11.11
CA ARG A 47 3.44 5.04 -11.72
C ARG A 47 3.03 6.01 -10.61
N LEU A 48 2.95 7.29 -10.97
CA LEU A 48 2.38 8.32 -10.12
C LEU A 48 0.86 8.28 -10.20
N GLY A 49 0.18 8.74 -9.14
CA GLY A 49 -1.27 8.87 -9.13
C GLY A 49 -1.92 8.11 -7.99
N VAL A 50 -3.11 7.56 -8.26
CA VAL A 50 -3.91 6.84 -7.27
C VAL A 50 -3.72 5.34 -7.45
N HIS A 51 -3.45 4.64 -6.35
CA HIS A 51 -3.31 3.19 -6.28
C HIS A 51 -4.16 2.65 -5.15
N TYR A 52 -4.36 1.34 -5.11
CA TYR A 52 -5.03 0.71 -3.98
C TYR A 52 -4.43 -0.65 -3.66
N VAL A 53 -4.60 -1.06 -2.40
CA VAL A 53 -4.36 -2.43 -1.94
C VAL A 53 -5.62 -2.92 -1.24
N ARG A 54 -6.02 -4.17 -1.54
CA ARG A 54 -7.12 -4.85 -0.86
C ARG A 54 -6.56 -5.86 0.13
N TYR A 55 -7.16 -5.95 1.30
CA TYR A 55 -6.66 -6.80 2.38
C TYR A 55 -7.75 -7.18 3.38
N ASN A 56 -7.47 -8.21 4.17
CA ASN A 56 -8.32 -8.64 5.29
C ASN A 56 -7.65 -8.24 6.59
N SER A 57 -8.40 -7.57 7.45
CA SER A 57 -7.96 -7.22 8.80
C SER A 57 -9.16 -7.15 9.72
N ARG A 58 -8.98 -7.59 10.97
CA ARG A 58 -9.95 -7.41 12.05
C ARG A 58 -9.85 -6.03 12.70
N SER A 59 -8.79 -5.28 12.42
CA SER A 59 -8.54 -3.94 12.91
C SER A 59 -7.88 -3.13 11.78
N PRO A 60 -8.67 -2.70 10.78
CA PRO A 60 -8.15 -2.22 9.50
C PRO A 60 -7.51 -0.83 9.57
N GLY A 61 -7.59 -0.14 10.71
CA GLY A 61 -6.92 1.14 10.92
C GLY A 61 -5.41 1.01 10.69
N ILE A 62 -4.85 1.84 9.81
CA ILE A 62 -3.42 1.85 9.52
C ILE A 62 -2.67 2.56 10.65
N VAL A 63 -1.79 1.84 11.33
CA VAL A 63 -1.00 2.36 12.47
C VAL A 63 0.42 2.74 12.08
N SER A 64 0.93 2.24 10.95
CA SER A 64 2.26 2.58 10.46
C SER A 64 2.35 2.56 8.94
N VAL A 65 3.11 3.51 8.40
CA VAL A 65 3.38 3.62 6.96
C VAL A 65 4.88 3.77 6.73
N ARG A 66 5.45 2.89 5.91
CA ARG A 66 6.85 2.96 5.50
C ARG A 66 6.94 3.01 3.97
N ALA A 67 7.98 3.66 3.46
CA ALA A 67 8.24 3.74 2.03
C ALA A 67 9.69 3.38 1.74
N ARG A 68 9.91 2.59 0.69
CA ARG A 68 11.23 2.24 0.15
C ARG A 68 11.33 2.72 -1.29
N ASN A 69 12.51 3.20 -1.69
CA ASN A 69 12.80 3.49 -3.10
C ASN A 69 12.47 2.26 -3.96
N CYS A 70 11.69 2.45 -5.02
CA CYS A 70 11.48 1.39 -6.01
C CYS A 70 12.81 1.19 -6.73
N THR A 71 13.58 0.16 -6.37
CA THR A 71 14.85 -0.17 -7.03
C THR A 71 14.54 -0.74 -8.41
N ARG A 72 14.33 0.14 -9.39
CA ARG A 72 14.36 -0.25 -10.80
C ARG A 72 15.83 -0.39 -11.19
N GLY A 73 16.38 -1.59 -11.01
CA GLY A 73 17.75 -1.95 -11.43
C GLY A 73 18.73 -2.18 -10.28
N ASN A 74 18.66 -3.38 -9.70
CA ASN A 74 19.85 -4.15 -9.29
C ASN A 74 19.49 -5.61 -9.50
N LEU A 75 19.24 -5.98 -10.76
CA LEU A 75 19.48 -7.36 -11.15
C LEU A 75 21.00 -7.52 -11.15
N PRO A 76 21.58 -8.54 -10.49
CA PRO A 76 22.98 -8.86 -10.73
C PRO A 76 23.12 -9.13 -12.22
N VAL A 77 24.05 -8.45 -12.87
CA VAL A 77 24.54 -8.87 -14.18
C VAL A 77 25.19 -10.23 -13.95
N ILE A 78 24.56 -11.30 -14.44
CA ILE A 78 25.15 -12.63 -14.60
C ILE A 78 25.27 -12.89 -16.10
#